data_AF-A0A9P6WZQ5-F1
#
_entry.id   AF-A0A9P6WZQ5-F1
#
_cell.length_a   1.000
_cell.length_b   1.000
_cell.length_c   1.000
_cell.angle_alpha   90.00
_cell.angle_beta   90.00
_cell.angle_gamma   90.00
#
_symmetry.space_group_name_H-M   'P 1'
#
loop_
_entity.id
_entity.type
_entity.pdbx_description
1 polymer ?
#
loop_
_entity_poly.entity_id
_entity_poly.type
_entity_poly.pdbx_seq_one_letter_code
_entity_poly.pdbx_strand_id
1 'polypeptide(L)'
;MSVTETIELKQRHIHREQAIESGHRLIDPLSLQDQKITEDYLKSLKGRKKLQKFYKKQNGLIDTMLKAFDASDSEEEEKQLLKLKIAIYGSVVANVLLFVLQLIAAINSGSLSIFSTMADAFMDLLSSVVLMWASNQASKSNVLKYPAGKSRMETVGIIIFSCLMSCVAMFLIIESAQKLADQSHSPDLTYLAIGFVASALGLTTGILGSRITPLIDPIGSMIVAIIILRSWTSTLIEHIPLVVGKTADAEFLNLITYIALTHPGVILVDTCRAYYAGSQLFVEVDIVLPPTMKLRESRDIGEALQVKLESLTEVERAFVHVDYETLHKPELSRLYSELRRESLTSGSIPITVRHLESMIRLAEAYAKMHLREYIRSDDVTVTINFALDSFISAQKHNMAKIL
;
A
#
# COMPACT_ATOMS: atom_id res chain seq x y z
N MET A 1 -44.13 -17.12 -11.62
CA MET A 1 -42.78 -17.68 -11.86
C MET A 1 -42.52 -17.61 -13.36
N SER A 2 -41.57 -16.80 -13.80
CA SER A 2 -41.28 -16.66 -15.23
C SER A 2 -40.64 -17.95 -15.77
N VAL A 3 -40.74 -18.19 -17.09
CA VAL A 3 -40.08 -19.34 -17.74
C VAL A 3 -38.57 -19.35 -17.44
N THR A 4 -37.97 -18.18 -17.29
CA THR A 4 -36.55 -17.99 -16.92
C THR A 4 -36.24 -18.48 -15.51
N GLU A 5 -37.09 -18.19 -14.51
CA GLU A 5 -36.90 -18.67 -13.13
C GLU A 5 -37.03 -20.19 -13.03
N THR A 6 -37.95 -20.77 -13.82
CA THR A 6 -38.17 -22.22 -13.83
C THR A 6 -36.99 -22.97 -14.45
N ILE A 7 -36.33 -22.38 -15.47
CA ILE A 7 -35.13 -22.93 -16.10
C ILE A 7 -33.93 -22.79 -15.15
N GLU A 8 -33.75 -21.64 -14.50
CA GLU A 8 -32.69 -21.45 -13.50
C GLU A 8 -32.80 -22.45 -12.34
N LEU A 9 -34.00 -22.65 -11.79
CA LEU A 9 -34.21 -23.58 -10.68
C LEU A 9 -33.94 -25.04 -11.08
N LYS A 10 -34.31 -25.43 -12.30
CA LYS A 10 -34.08 -26.79 -12.82
C LYS A 10 -32.60 -27.05 -13.11
N GLN A 11 -31.85 -26.03 -13.55
CA GLN A 11 -30.40 -26.13 -13.74
C GLN A 11 -29.62 -26.16 -12.42
N ARG A 12 -30.06 -25.42 -11.39
CA ARG A 12 -29.50 -25.48 -10.03
C ARG A 12 -29.61 -26.88 -9.41
N HIS A 13 -30.70 -27.60 -9.68
CA HIS A 13 -30.88 -28.97 -9.19
C HIS A 13 -29.93 -29.98 -9.84
N ILE A 14 -29.67 -29.86 -11.14
CA ILE A 14 -28.77 -30.77 -11.88
C ILE A 14 -27.32 -30.58 -11.44
N HIS A 15 -26.87 -29.34 -11.24
CA HIS A 15 -25.53 -29.06 -10.70
C HIS A 15 -25.36 -29.58 -9.27
N ARG A 16 -26.41 -29.49 -8.44
CA ARG A 16 -26.39 -30.02 -7.07
C ARG A 16 -26.20 -31.53 -7.01
N GLU A 17 -26.76 -32.30 -7.96
CA GLU A 17 -26.55 -33.76 -8.01
C GLU A 17 -25.16 -34.13 -8.55
N GLN A 18 -24.67 -33.42 -9.56
CA GLN A 18 -23.35 -33.69 -10.14
C GLN A 18 -22.18 -33.30 -9.22
N ALA A 19 -22.35 -32.29 -8.37
CA ALA A 19 -21.35 -31.89 -7.37
C ALA A 19 -21.25 -32.86 -6.18
N ILE A 20 -22.28 -33.70 -5.94
CA ILE A 20 -22.28 -34.69 -4.85
C ILE A 20 -21.48 -35.95 -5.23
N GLU A 21 -21.37 -36.28 -6.53
CA GLU A 21 -20.69 -37.49 -7.02
C GLU A 21 -19.16 -37.37 -7.10
N SER A 22 -18.57 -36.18 -7.11
CA SER A 22 -17.14 -35.98 -7.45
C SER A 22 -16.15 -36.03 -6.28
N GLY A 23 -16.59 -36.21 -5.03
CA GLY A 23 -15.75 -36.56 -3.87
C GLY A 23 -14.67 -35.54 -3.43
N HIS A 24 -14.34 -34.51 -4.22
CA HIS A 24 -13.45 -33.41 -3.86
C HIS A 24 -14.27 -32.24 -3.33
N ARG A 25 -14.37 -32.10 -2.00
CA ARG A 25 -14.96 -30.88 -1.41
C ARG A 25 -13.97 -29.74 -1.51
N LEU A 26 -14.11 -28.92 -2.55
CA LEU A 26 -13.80 -27.50 -2.47
C LEU A 26 -14.55 -26.94 -1.26
N ILE A 27 -13.85 -26.35 -0.30
CA ILE A 27 -14.49 -25.69 0.84
C ILE A 27 -15.02 -24.35 0.32
N ASP A 28 -16.18 -24.39 -0.32
CA ASP A 28 -16.94 -23.21 -0.75
C ASP A 28 -18.14 -23.02 0.21
N PRO A 29 -17.93 -22.42 1.40
CA PRO A 29 -18.97 -22.31 2.43
C PRO A 29 -20.18 -21.47 2.00
N LEU A 30 -20.07 -20.73 0.90
CA LEU A 30 -21.12 -19.85 0.36
C LEU A 30 -21.65 -20.31 -1.00
N SER A 31 -21.20 -21.46 -1.53
CA SER A 31 -21.56 -21.95 -2.88
C SER A 31 -21.36 -20.89 -3.96
N LEU A 32 -20.30 -20.08 -3.86
CA LEU A 32 -19.94 -19.05 -4.84
C LEU A 32 -19.68 -19.64 -6.23
N GLN A 33 -19.21 -20.89 -6.31
CA GLN A 33 -19.02 -21.60 -7.56
C GLN A 33 -20.33 -21.78 -8.33
N ASP A 34 -21.45 -21.97 -7.62
CA ASP A 34 -22.80 -22.06 -8.19
C ASP A 34 -23.35 -20.70 -8.65
N GLN A 35 -22.73 -19.59 -8.21
CA GLN A 35 -23.08 -18.23 -8.62
C GLN A 35 -22.36 -17.79 -9.90
N LYS A 36 -21.40 -18.57 -10.41
CA LYS A 36 -20.69 -18.24 -11.65
C LYS A 36 -21.62 -18.38 -12.86
N ILE A 37 -21.64 -17.36 -13.70
CA ILE A 37 -22.38 -17.40 -14.97
C ILE A 37 -21.54 -18.12 -16.03
N THR A 38 -22.12 -19.11 -16.69
CA THR A 38 -21.44 -19.93 -17.72
C THR A 38 -20.98 -19.10 -18.92
N GLU A 39 -19.82 -19.47 -19.48
CA GLU A 39 -19.26 -18.88 -20.71
C GLU A 39 -20.24 -18.89 -21.90
N ASP A 40 -21.08 -19.92 -22.01
CA ASP A 40 -22.07 -20.02 -23.09
C ASP A 40 -23.21 -19.00 -22.94
N TYR A 41 -23.60 -18.66 -21.72
CA TYR A 41 -24.53 -17.57 -21.46
C TYR A 41 -23.88 -16.19 -21.69
N LEU A 42 -22.60 -16.03 -21.36
CA LEU A 42 -21.84 -14.82 -21.69
C LEU A 42 -21.72 -14.59 -23.19
N LYS A 43 -21.66 -15.66 -23.98
CA LYS A 43 -21.67 -15.62 -25.45
C LYS A 43 -23.07 -15.35 -26.03
N SER A 44 -24.13 -15.78 -25.37
CA SER A 44 -25.52 -15.54 -25.80
C SER A 44 -25.95 -14.07 -25.61
N LEU A 45 -25.32 -13.34 -24.68
CA LEU A 45 -25.54 -11.91 -24.41
C LEU A 45 -25.02 -10.93 -25.50
N LYS A 46 -24.92 -11.37 -26.76
CA LYS A 46 -24.49 -10.53 -27.90
C LYS A 46 -25.34 -9.25 -27.98
N GLY A 47 -24.70 -8.09 -27.79
CA GLY A 47 -25.33 -6.76 -27.83
C GLY A 47 -25.38 -6.01 -26.48
N ARG A 48 -25.25 -6.70 -25.34
CA ARG A 48 -25.25 -6.08 -24.00
C ARG A 48 -23.86 -6.02 -23.38
N LYS A 49 -22.93 -5.29 -24.02
CA LYS A 49 -21.51 -5.22 -23.63
C LYS A 49 -21.27 -4.83 -22.16
N LYS A 50 -22.07 -3.91 -21.59
CA LYS A 50 -21.94 -3.51 -20.16
C LYS A 50 -22.25 -4.66 -19.20
N LEU A 51 -23.30 -5.43 -19.48
CA LEU A 51 -23.71 -6.57 -18.67
C LEU A 51 -22.73 -7.74 -18.79
N GLN A 52 -22.22 -7.98 -20.01
CA GLN A 52 -21.16 -8.96 -20.23
C GLN A 52 -19.87 -8.61 -19.47
N LYS A 53 -19.48 -7.33 -19.45
CA LYS A 53 -18.31 -6.86 -18.68
C LYS A 53 -18.53 -7.00 -17.16
N PHE A 54 -19.75 -6.75 -16.69
CA PHE A 54 -20.13 -6.94 -15.28
C PHE A 54 -19.98 -8.41 -14.85
N TYR A 55 -20.60 -9.36 -15.57
CA TYR A 55 -20.50 -10.78 -15.23
C TYR A 55 -19.09 -11.34 -15.39
N LYS A 56 -18.30 -10.83 -16.36
CA LYS A 56 -16.87 -11.18 -16.44
C LYS A 56 -16.08 -10.67 -15.23
N LYS A 57 -16.32 -9.45 -14.76
CA LYS A 57 -15.70 -8.91 -13.53
C LYS A 57 -16.13 -9.73 -12.31
N GLN A 58 -17.41 -10.09 -12.21
CA GLN A 58 -17.96 -10.91 -11.12
C GLN A 58 -17.33 -12.32 -11.11
N ASN A 59 -17.32 -13.04 -12.22
CA ASN A 59 -16.71 -14.37 -12.32
C ASN A 59 -15.22 -14.33 -11.95
N GLY A 60 -14.49 -13.31 -12.39
CA GLY A 60 -13.09 -13.12 -12.01
C GLY A 60 -12.88 -12.88 -10.52
N LEU A 61 -13.76 -12.12 -9.87
CA LEU A 61 -13.71 -11.90 -8.43
C LEU A 61 -14.01 -13.17 -7.63
N ILE A 62 -15.00 -13.95 -8.07
CA ILE A 62 -15.32 -15.27 -7.49
C ILE A 62 -14.11 -16.20 -7.61
N ASP A 63 -13.43 -16.21 -8.76
CA ASP A 63 -12.23 -17.03 -8.95
C ASP A 63 -11.08 -16.62 -8.03
N THR A 64 -10.87 -15.31 -7.81
CA THR A 64 -9.88 -14.83 -6.83
C THR A 64 -10.25 -15.25 -5.40
N MET A 65 -11.53 -15.19 -5.04
CA MET A 65 -12.00 -15.60 -3.71
C MET A 65 -11.88 -17.11 -3.48
N LEU A 66 -12.16 -17.94 -4.50
CA LEU A 66 -12.03 -19.39 -4.42
C LEU A 66 -10.56 -19.83 -4.38
N LYS A 67 -9.67 -19.15 -5.12
CA LYS A 67 -8.22 -19.41 -5.05
C LYS A 67 -7.63 -19.24 -3.65
N ALA A 68 -8.19 -18.34 -2.83
CA ALA A 68 -7.73 -18.16 -1.45
C ALA A 68 -8.08 -19.36 -0.53
N PHE A 69 -9.01 -20.24 -0.94
CA PHE A 69 -9.42 -21.42 -0.18
C PHE A 69 -8.79 -22.74 -0.70
N ASP A 70 -8.22 -22.73 -1.91
CA ASP A 70 -7.46 -23.87 -2.46
C ASP A 70 -6.03 -23.87 -1.90
N ALA A 71 -5.86 -24.44 -0.71
CA ALA A 71 -4.56 -24.61 -0.06
C ALA A 71 -3.72 -25.78 -0.65
N SER A 72 -4.05 -26.32 -1.83
CA SER A 72 -3.44 -27.54 -2.39
C SER A 72 -2.47 -27.35 -3.57
N ASP A 73 -2.23 -26.13 -4.08
CA ASP A 73 -1.41 -25.91 -5.29
C ASP A 73 0.10 -25.70 -5.04
N SER A 74 0.66 -26.41 -4.06
CA SER A 74 2.10 -26.35 -3.76
C SER A 74 3.01 -26.69 -4.96
N GLU A 75 2.58 -27.58 -5.87
CA GLU A 75 3.37 -27.94 -7.06
C GLU A 75 3.28 -26.91 -8.20
N GLU A 76 2.15 -26.23 -8.37
CA GLU A 76 2.01 -25.17 -9.38
C GLU A 76 2.73 -23.90 -8.94
N GLU A 77 2.61 -23.53 -7.66
CA GLU A 77 3.38 -22.43 -7.08
C GLU A 77 4.88 -22.67 -7.18
N GLU A 78 5.37 -23.88 -6.89
CA GLU A 78 6.79 -24.22 -7.01
C GLU A 78 7.31 -24.08 -8.45
N LYS A 79 6.53 -24.51 -9.46
CA LYS A 79 6.87 -24.33 -10.88
C LYS A 79 6.87 -22.85 -11.30
N GLN A 80 5.93 -22.05 -10.79
CA GLN A 80 5.90 -20.60 -11.07
C GLN A 80 7.10 -19.89 -10.43
N LEU A 81 7.46 -20.25 -9.20
CA LEU A 81 8.65 -19.73 -8.51
C LEU A 81 9.95 -20.10 -9.22
N LEU A 82 10.04 -21.31 -9.78
CA LEU A 82 11.20 -21.73 -10.59
C LEU A 82 11.31 -20.92 -11.89
N LYS A 83 10.20 -20.73 -12.62
CA LYS A 83 10.17 -19.87 -13.82
C LYS A 83 10.59 -18.44 -13.49
N LEU A 84 10.09 -17.89 -12.38
CA LEU A 84 10.44 -16.56 -11.90
C LEU A 84 11.95 -16.45 -11.60
N LYS A 85 12.53 -17.43 -10.89
CA LYS A 85 13.98 -17.45 -10.60
C LYS A 85 14.81 -17.50 -11.88
N ILE A 86 14.45 -18.36 -12.84
CA ILE A 86 15.15 -18.45 -14.12
C ILE A 86 15.09 -17.12 -14.87
N ALA A 87 13.95 -16.43 -14.85
CA ALA A 87 13.81 -15.11 -15.49
C ALA A 87 14.70 -14.04 -14.83
N ILE A 88 14.77 -14.00 -13.49
CA ILE A 88 15.61 -13.04 -12.76
C ILE A 88 17.09 -13.28 -13.06
N TYR A 89 17.58 -14.52 -12.92
CA TYR A 89 18.97 -14.84 -13.21
C TYR A 89 19.31 -14.63 -14.70
N GLY A 90 18.38 -14.95 -15.60
CA GLY A 90 18.53 -14.69 -17.04
C GLY A 90 18.71 -13.19 -17.34
N SER A 91 17.94 -12.33 -16.68
CA SER A 91 18.05 -10.87 -16.80
C SER A 91 19.40 -10.36 -16.31
N VAL A 92 19.90 -10.85 -15.17
CA VAL A 92 21.22 -10.48 -14.64
C VAL A 92 22.33 -10.85 -15.64
N VAL A 93 22.29 -12.07 -16.19
CA VAL A 93 23.27 -12.51 -17.19
C VAL A 93 23.22 -11.65 -18.45
N ALA A 94 22.03 -11.29 -18.91
CA ALA A 94 21.86 -10.40 -20.07
C ALA A 94 22.45 -9.00 -19.80
N ASN A 95 22.20 -8.42 -18.62
CA ASN A 95 22.77 -7.13 -18.23
C ASN A 95 24.30 -7.17 -18.10
N VAL A 96 24.87 -8.27 -17.59
CA VAL A 96 26.34 -8.48 -17.57
C VAL A 96 26.90 -8.49 -18.99
N LEU A 97 26.29 -9.24 -19.91
CA LEU A 97 26.76 -9.33 -21.30
C LEU A 97 26.66 -7.97 -22.00
N LEU A 98 25.57 -7.24 -21.78
CA LEU A 98 25.37 -5.91 -22.36
C LEU A 98 26.41 -4.91 -21.83
N PHE A 99 26.72 -4.94 -20.54
CA PHE A 99 27.78 -4.12 -19.95
C PHE A 99 29.16 -4.43 -20.58
N VAL A 100 29.53 -5.71 -20.72
CA VAL A 100 30.81 -6.10 -21.34
C VAL A 100 30.92 -5.57 -22.78
N LEU A 101 29.84 -5.67 -23.57
CA LEU A 101 29.81 -5.14 -24.94
C LEU A 101 30.00 -3.63 -24.97
N GLN A 102 29.33 -2.90 -24.08
CA GLN A 102 29.44 -1.44 -24.01
C GLN A 102 30.79 -0.97 -23.46
N LEU A 103 31.39 -1.72 -22.53
CA LEU A 103 32.74 -1.46 -22.03
C LEU A 103 33.77 -1.59 -23.15
N ILE A 104 33.69 -2.64 -23.96
CA ILE A 104 34.55 -2.82 -25.13
C ILE A 104 34.35 -1.67 -26.13
N ALA A 105 33.10 -1.27 -26.37
CA ALA A 105 32.78 -0.14 -27.25
C ALA A 105 33.34 1.20 -26.73
N ALA A 106 33.24 1.46 -25.42
CA ALA A 106 33.75 2.69 -24.81
C ALA A 106 35.28 2.79 -24.88
N ILE A 107 35.98 1.71 -24.53
CA ILE A 107 37.45 1.65 -24.56
C ILE A 107 37.98 1.87 -25.99
N ASN A 108 37.34 1.24 -26.99
CA ASN A 108 37.76 1.37 -28.38
C ASN A 108 37.38 2.72 -29.01
N SER A 109 36.32 3.37 -28.51
CA SER A 109 35.82 4.61 -29.10
C SER A 109 36.47 5.88 -28.56
N GLY A 110 36.85 5.92 -27.28
CA GLY A 110 37.35 7.15 -26.65
C GLY A 110 36.37 8.33 -26.63
N SER A 111 35.10 8.13 -27.01
CA SER A 111 34.06 9.16 -27.05
C SER A 111 33.27 9.22 -25.74
N LEU A 112 33.01 10.44 -25.25
CA LEU A 112 32.30 10.66 -24.00
C LEU A 112 30.82 10.24 -24.05
N SER A 113 30.21 10.24 -25.23
CA SER A 113 28.83 9.78 -25.46
C SER A 113 28.69 8.28 -25.20
N ILE A 114 29.69 7.48 -25.61
CA ILE A 114 29.72 6.03 -25.36
C ILE A 114 30.14 5.72 -23.92
N PHE A 115 30.93 6.61 -23.31
CA PHE A 115 31.23 6.52 -21.88
C PHE A 115 29.96 6.71 -21.04
N SER A 116 29.06 7.61 -21.44
CA SER A 116 27.75 7.79 -20.79
C SER A 116 26.88 6.54 -20.89
N THR A 117 26.80 5.90 -22.05
CA THR A 117 25.99 4.67 -22.19
C THR A 117 26.59 3.51 -21.41
N MET A 118 27.92 3.37 -21.42
CA MET A 118 28.62 2.38 -20.58
C MET A 118 28.34 2.61 -19.10
N ALA A 119 28.32 3.87 -18.64
CA ALA A 119 28.05 4.21 -17.25
C ALA A 119 26.62 3.81 -16.86
N ASP A 120 25.64 4.00 -17.75
CA ASP A 120 24.28 3.50 -17.57
C ASP A 120 24.25 1.97 -17.46
N ALA A 121 24.89 1.23 -18.38
CA ALA A 121 24.90 -0.24 -18.31
C ALA A 121 25.65 -0.79 -17.08
N PHE A 122 26.70 -0.10 -16.61
CA PHE A 122 27.36 -0.43 -15.35
C PHE A 122 26.39 -0.26 -14.18
N MET A 123 25.65 0.85 -14.17
CA MET A 123 24.67 1.11 -13.12
C MET A 123 23.48 0.15 -13.18
N ASP A 124 23.04 -0.28 -14.36
CA ASP A 124 22.01 -1.32 -14.52
C ASP A 124 22.47 -2.68 -13.99
N LEU A 125 23.75 -3.01 -14.18
CA LEU A 125 24.34 -4.19 -13.58
C LEU A 125 24.37 -4.07 -12.04
N LEU A 126 24.79 -2.92 -11.53
CA LEU A 126 24.83 -2.63 -10.09
C LEU A 126 23.42 -2.68 -9.48
N SER A 127 22.41 -2.16 -10.19
CA SER A 127 20.99 -2.22 -9.81
C SER A 127 20.52 -3.66 -9.67
N SER A 128 20.85 -4.49 -10.65
CA SER A 128 20.47 -5.90 -10.68
C SER A 128 21.08 -6.67 -9.50
N VAL A 129 22.33 -6.35 -9.13
CA VAL A 129 23.00 -6.92 -7.96
C VAL A 129 22.38 -6.44 -6.66
N VAL A 130 22.10 -5.14 -6.53
CA VAL A 130 21.47 -4.55 -5.34
C VAL A 130 20.07 -5.11 -5.13
N LEU A 131 19.26 -5.20 -6.18
CA LEU A 131 17.91 -5.78 -6.14
C LEU A 131 17.94 -7.26 -5.81
N MET A 132 18.87 -8.03 -6.40
CA MET A 132 19.02 -9.44 -6.09
C MET A 132 19.47 -9.65 -4.64
N TRP A 133 20.39 -8.81 -4.14
CA TRP A 133 20.80 -8.83 -2.74
C TRP A 133 19.64 -8.44 -1.80
N ALA A 134 18.90 -7.37 -2.11
CA ALA A 134 17.77 -6.89 -1.32
C ALA A 134 16.64 -7.92 -1.27
N SER A 135 16.31 -8.55 -2.40
CA SER A 135 15.32 -9.63 -2.50
C SER A 135 15.75 -10.89 -1.73
N ASN A 136 17.02 -11.30 -1.87
CA ASN A 136 17.56 -12.42 -1.10
C ASN A 136 17.63 -12.11 0.41
N GLN A 137 17.83 -10.84 0.76
CA GLN A 137 17.85 -10.40 2.15
C GLN A 137 16.44 -10.30 2.74
N ALA A 138 15.44 -9.89 1.95
CA ALA A 138 14.03 -9.83 2.32
C ALA A 138 13.45 -11.24 2.57
N SER A 139 13.79 -12.21 1.72
CA SER A 139 13.35 -13.61 1.87
C SER A 139 14.00 -14.34 3.04
N LYS A 140 15.24 -13.99 3.44
CA LYS A 140 15.92 -14.52 4.62
C LYS A 140 15.58 -13.69 5.86
N SER A 141 14.37 -13.85 6.39
CA SER A 141 13.95 -13.23 7.65
C SER A 141 14.26 -14.15 8.84
N ASN A 142 15.21 -13.71 9.69
CA ASN A 142 15.33 -14.28 11.03
C ASN A 142 14.33 -13.56 11.92
N VAL A 143 13.22 -14.23 12.24
CA VAL A 143 12.11 -13.66 13.03
C VAL A 143 12.58 -13.04 14.35
N LEU A 144 13.61 -13.61 14.98
CA LEU A 144 14.21 -13.13 16.23
C LEU A 144 14.83 -11.73 16.14
N LYS A 145 15.39 -11.36 14.99
CA LYS A 145 16.05 -10.05 14.81
C LYS A 145 15.15 -9.04 14.10
N TYR A 146 14.27 -9.52 13.22
CA TYR A 146 13.34 -8.70 12.44
C TYR A 146 11.93 -9.32 12.54
N PRO A 147 11.20 -9.05 13.63
CA PRO A 147 9.91 -9.69 13.90
C PRO A 147 8.79 -9.22 12.97
N ALA A 148 8.93 -8.03 12.39
CA ALA A 148 8.02 -7.46 11.39
C ALA A 148 8.42 -7.79 9.94
N GLY A 149 9.34 -8.73 9.72
CA GLY A 149 9.84 -9.07 8.40
C GLY A 149 10.90 -8.09 7.86
N LYS A 150 11.30 -8.32 6.60
CA LYS A 150 12.32 -7.53 5.87
C LYS A 150 11.83 -7.08 4.50
N SER A 151 10.53 -7.13 4.23
CA SER A 151 9.88 -6.68 2.99
C SER A 151 10.29 -5.25 2.60
N ARG A 152 10.50 -4.37 3.58
CA ARG A 152 10.99 -2.99 3.37
C ARG A 152 12.40 -2.89 2.76
N MET A 153 13.24 -3.91 2.89
CA MET A 153 14.62 -3.87 2.38
C MET A 153 14.68 -3.74 0.86
N GLU A 154 13.72 -4.32 0.16
CA GLU A 154 13.59 -4.19 -1.30
C GLU A 154 13.34 -2.74 -1.70
N THR A 155 12.34 -2.09 -1.08
CA THR A 155 12.00 -0.69 -1.34
C THR A 155 13.14 0.25 -0.95
N VAL A 156 13.82 -0.01 0.16
CA VAL A 156 15.01 0.75 0.56
C VAL A 156 16.13 0.63 -0.49
N GLY A 157 16.35 -0.58 -1.02
CA GLY A 157 17.29 -0.80 -2.12
C GLY A 157 16.95 0.03 -3.36
N ILE A 158 15.67 0.04 -3.76
CA ILE A 158 15.17 0.84 -4.90
C ILE A 158 15.35 2.35 -4.66
N ILE A 159 15.08 2.84 -3.45
CA ILE A 159 15.24 4.26 -3.10
C ILE A 159 16.72 4.68 -3.17
N ILE A 160 17.62 3.90 -2.56
CA ILE A 160 19.07 4.17 -2.60
C ILE A 160 19.55 4.20 -4.06
N PHE A 161 19.11 3.23 -4.86
CA PHE A 161 19.48 3.14 -6.27
C PHE A 161 18.94 4.31 -7.09
N SER A 162 17.67 4.68 -6.88
CA SER A 162 17.04 5.83 -7.57
C SER A 162 17.76 7.14 -7.25
N CYS A 163 18.26 7.31 -6.01
CA CYS A 163 19.05 8.47 -5.60
C CYS A 163 20.42 8.49 -6.31
N LEU A 164 21.12 7.35 -6.33
CA LEU A 164 22.39 7.19 -7.04
C LEU A 164 22.25 7.53 -8.53
N MET A 165 21.20 7.01 -9.19
CA MET A 165 20.93 7.27 -10.60
C MET A 165 20.59 8.73 -10.88
N SER A 166 19.81 9.36 -10.00
CA SER A 166 19.50 10.79 -10.11
C SER A 166 20.77 11.65 -10.03
N CYS A 167 21.75 11.26 -9.20
CA CYS A 167 23.05 11.92 -9.14
C CYS A 167 23.85 11.76 -10.44
N VAL A 168 23.89 10.55 -11.02
CA VAL A 168 24.58 10.31 -12.30
C VAL A 168 23.92 11.10 -13.43
N ALA A 169 22.59 11.07 -13.53
CA ALA A 169 21.86 11.83 -14.53
C ALA A 169 22.13 13.35 -14.39
N MET A 170 22.20 13.85 -13.15
CA MET A 170 22.57 15.24 -12.88
C MET A 170 24.02 15.55 -13.30
N PHE A 171 24.96 14.64 -13.05
CA PHE A 171 26.35 14.79 -13.49
C PHE A 171 26.46 14.84 -15.02
N LEU A 172 25.74 13.97 -15.74
CA LEU A 172 25.70 13.95 -17.20
C LEU A 172 25.12 15.25 -17.79
N ILE A 173 24.12 15.83 -17.15
CA ILE A 173 23.58 17.15 -17.51
C ILE A 173 24.66 18.23 -17.38
N ILE A 174 25.43 18.23 -16.28
CA ILE A 174 26.50 19.22 -16.06
C ILE A 174 27.62 19.06 -17.09
N GLU A 175 28.11 17.84 -17.34
CA GLU A 175 29.11 17.52 -18.36
C GLU A 175 28.66 17.93 -19.76
N SER A 176 27.41 17.62 -20.12
CA SER A 176 26.84 17.99 -21.41
C SER A 176 26.72 19.52 -21.56
N ALA A 177 26.37 20.24 -20.48
CA ALA A 177 26.33 21.69 -20.46
C ALA A 177 27.73 22.31 -20.62
N GLN A 178 28.74 21.76 -19.93
CA GLN A 178 30.12 22.22 -20.02
C GLN A 178 30.70 22.00 -21.42
N LYS A 179 30.44 20.85 -22.03
CA LYS A 179 30.84 20.55 -23.42
C LYS A 179 30.16 21.43 -24.46
N LEU A 180 28.96 21.92 -24.16
CA LEU A 180 28.29 22.89 -25.00
C LEU A 180 28.93 24.29 -24.88
N ALA A 181 29.50 24.61 -23.71
CA ALA A 181 30.20 25.86 -23.46
C ALA A 181 31.62 25.89 -24.06
N ASP A 182 32.35 24.77 -24.01
CA ASP A 182 33.70 24.64 -24.58
C ASP A 182 33.66 24.12 -26.03
N GLN A 183 33.55 25.03 -27.02
CA GLN A 183 33.49 24.73 -28.46
C GLN A 183 34.79 24.15 -29.08
N SER A 184 35.42 23.11 -28.53
CA SER A 184 36.62 22.50 -29.12
C SER A 184 36.34 21.18 -29.87
N HIS A 185 36.73 21.15 -31.14
CA HIS A 185 36.49 20.08 -32.11
C HIS A 185 37.56 18.97 -32.05
N SER A 186 37.11 17.72 -32.13
CA SER A 186 37.56 16.77 -33.16
C SER A 186 36.64 15.54 -33.17
N PRO A 187 35.81 15.35 -34.21
CA PRO A 187 35.12 14.08 -34.42
C PRO A 187 35.99 13.20 -35.32
N ASP A 188 36.31 12.00 -34.87
CA ASP A 188 36.55 10.93 -35.83
C ASP A 188 35.87 9.65 -35.36
N LEU A 189 35.24 8.99 -36.33
CA LEU A 189 34.63 7.66 -36.24
C LEU A 189 33.23 7.52 -35.59
N THR A 190 32.24 8.28 -36.08
CA THR A 190 30.88 8.30 -35.52
C THR A 190 29.85 7.41 -36.25
N TYR A 191 30.18 6.75 -37.37
CA TYR A 191 29.15 6.06 -38.15
C TYR A 191 28.70 4.70 -37.59
N LEU A 192 29.55 4.00 -36.83
CA LEU A 192 29.26 2.65 -36.32
C LEU A 192 28.60 2.69 -34.91
N ALA A 193 28.94 3.69 -34.09
CA ALA A 193 28.33 3.95 -32.79
C ALA A 193 26.88 4.45 -32.91
N ILE A 194 26.60 5.31 -33.89
CA ILE A 194 25.23 5.74 -34.21
C ILE A 194 24.39 4.55 -34.68
N GLY A 195 24.97 3.60 -35.42
CA GLY A 195 24.28 2.39 -35.88
C GLY A 195 23.80 1.47 -34.75
N PHE A 196 24.56 1.34 -33.67
CA PHE A 196 24.19 0.50 -32.52
C PHE A 196 23.16 1.18 -31.60
N VAL A 197 23.31 2.48 -31.32
CA VAL A 197 22.35 3.25 -30.51
C VAL A 197 20.99 3.41 -31.24
N ALA A 198 21.01 3.57 -32.57
CA ALA A 198 19.78 3.61 -33.39
C ALA A 198 19.05 2.26 -33.41
N SER A 199 19.77 1.13 -33.31
CA SER A 199 19.16 -0.20 -33.25
C SER A 199 18.51 -0.51 -31.90
N ALA A 200 19.00 0.09 -30.81
CA ALA A 200 18.49 -0.13 -29.46
C ALA A 200 17.29 0.77 -29.10
N LEU A 201 17.13 1.94 -29.74
CA LEU A 201 16.09 2.93 -29.39
C LEU A 201 15.05 3.22 -30.47
N GLY A 202 15.06 2.55 -31.62
CA GLY A 202 13.95 2.63 -32.58
C GLY A 202 13.52 4.07 -32.95
N LEU A 203 14.47 5.02 -33.00
CA LEU A 203 14.23 6.40 -33.37
C LEU A 203 15.24 6.82 -34.43
N THR A 204 14.67 7.12 -35.58
CA THR A 204 15.29 7.34 -36.90
C THR A 204 16.08 8.65 -36.98
N THR A 205 17.21 8.77 -36.29
CA THR A 205 18.12 9.93 -36.41
C THR A 205 19.43 9.62 -37.14
N GLY A 206 19.44 8.61 -38.02
CA GLY A 206 20.64 8.16 -38.73
C GLY A 206 20.94 8.81 -40.08
N ILE A 207 20.11 9.71 -40.65
CA ILE A 207 20.24 10.07 -42.08
C ILE A 207 20.43 11.57 -42.39
N LEU A 208 20.22 12.52 -41.47
CA LEU A 208 20.17 13.95 -41.86
C LEU A 208 21.29 14.87 -41.35
N GLY A 209 22.41 14.35 -40.84
CA GLY A 209 23.35 15.14 -40.03
C GLY A 209 24.75 15.43 -40.57
N SER A 210 25.07 15.33 -41.86
CA SER A 210 26.49 15.44 -42.31
C SER A 210 27.06 16.87 -42.44
N ARG A 211 26.40 17.90 -41.86
CA ARG A 211 26.88 19.30 -41.87
C ARG A 211 26.72 20.07 -40.54
N ILE A 212 26.27 19.44 -39.43
CA ILE A 212 25.91 20.11 -38.15
C ILE A 212 26.67 19.53 -36.92
N THR A 213 27.82 18.89 -37.13
CA THR A 213 28.42 17.93 -36.17
C THR A 213 29.59 18.50 -35.35
N PRO A 214 29.29 19.30 -34.30
CA PRO A 214 29.76 18.97 -32.94
C PRO A 214 28.70 19.19 -31.84
N LEU A 215 27.59 19.88 -32.15
CA LEU A 215 26.60 20.32 -31.14
C LEU A 215 25.54 19.26 -30.85
N ILE A 216 25.34 18.31 -31.78
CA ILE A 216 24.33 17.26 -31.66
C ILE A 216 24.67 16.28 -30.53
N ASP A 217 25.96 15.99 -30.31
CA ASP A 217 26.38 15.01 -29.30
C ASP A 217 26.07 15.48 -27.87
N PRO A 218 26.42 16.73 -27.44
CA PRO A 218 26.03 17.26 -26.13
C PRO A 218 24.53 17.51 -25.98
N ILE A 219 23.83 17.89 -27.06
CA ILE A 219 22.37 18.13 -27.00
C ILE A 219 21.61 16.80 -26.87
N GLY A 220 22.06 15.76 -27.57
CA GLY A 220 21.49 14.42 -27.47
C GLY A 220 21.66 13.82 -26.07
N SER A 221 22.87 13.88 -25.52
CA SER A 221 23.15 13.40 -24.16
C SER A 221 22.36 14.17 -23.10
N MET A 222 22.20 15.49 -23.27
CA MET A 222 21.39 16.33 -22.39
C MET A 222 19.93 15.89 -22.34
N ILE A 223 19.30 15.64 -23.50
CA ILE A 223 17.90 15.22 -23.58
C ILE A 223 17.71 13.85 -22.91
N VAL A 224 18.61 12.90 -23.20
CA VAL A 224 18.55 11.55 -22.60
C VAL A 224 18.71 11.64 -21.08
N ALA A 225 19.67 12.41 -20.59
CA ALA A 225 19.89 12.58 -19.15
C ALA A 225 18.68 13.18 -18.43
N ILE A 226 17.95 14.12 -19.05
CA ILE A 226 16.71 14.68 -18.51
C ILE A 226 15.59 13.61 -18.44
N ILE A 227 15.48 12.75 -19.45
CA ILE A 227 14.49 11.65 -19.46
C ILE A 227 14.80 10.66 -18.33
N ILE A 228 16.06 10.26 -18.18
CA ILE A 228 16.53 9.38 -17.11
C ILE A 228 16.24 10.02 -15.75
N LEU A 229 16.60 11.29 -15.55
CA LEU A 229 16.36 12.00 -14.29
C LEU A 229 14.86 12.04 -13.94
N ARG A 230 13.99 12.31 -14.92
CA ARG A 230 12.53 12.30 -14.71
C ARG A 230 12.02 10.91 -14.32
N SER A 231 12.50 9.86 -15.01
CA SER A 231 12.11 8.48 -14.74
C SER A 231 12.46 8.08 -13.31
N TRP A 232 13.71 8.27 -12.89
CA TRP A 232 14.18 7.90 -11.56
C TRP A 232 13.58 8.77 -10.45
N THR A 233 13.33 10.05 -10.73
CA THR A 233 12.61 10.91 -9.78
C THR A 233 11.17 10.42 -9.58
N SER A 234 10.48 9.96 -10.63
CA SER A 234 9.14 9.36 -10.52
C SER A 234 9.17 8.11 -9.65
N THR A 235 10.09 7.19 -9.94
CA THR A 235 10.29 5.95 -9.16
C THR A 235 10.54 6.28 -7.69
N LEU A 236 11.40 7.26 -7.39
CA LEU A 236 11.67 7.68 -6.02
C LEU A 236 10.42 8.20 -5.29
N ILE A 237 9.60 9.02 -5.96
CA ILE A 237 8.35 9.55 -5.41
C ILE A 237 7.30 8.45 -5.18
N GLU A 238 7.28 7.41 -6.01
CA GLU A 238 6.36 6.27 -5.89
C GLU A 238 6.74 5.33 -4.74
N HIS A 239 8.04 5.11 -4.51
CA HIS A 239 8.51 4.15 -3.51
C HIS A 239 8.65 4.72 -2.10
N ILE A 240 8.81 6.03 -1.92
CA ILE A 240 8.85 6.67 -0.58
C ILE A 240 7.58 6.36 0.24
N PRO A 241 6.35 6.56 -0.29
CA PRO A 241 5.12 6.29 0.44
C PRO A 241 4.98 4.84 0.92
N LEU A 242 5.57 3.87 0.20
CA LEU A 242 5.52 2.45 0.55
C LEU A 242 6.33 2.12 1.81
N VAL A 243 7.37 2.90 2.12
CA VAL A 243 8.16 2.76 3.35
C VAL A 243 7.53 3.54 4.51
N VAL A 244 6.89 4.67 4.20
CA VAL A 244 6.24 5.55 5.20
C VAL A 244 4.96 4.93 5.77
N GLY A 245 4.33 4.00 5.05
CA GLY A 245 3.06 3.40 5.46
C GLY A 245 1.86 4.09 4.85
N LYS A 246 1.90 4.37 3.54
CA LYS A 246 0.72 4.80 2.78
C LYS A 246 -0.41 3.79 2.97
N THR A 247 -1.65 4.27 3.08
CA THR A 247 -2.84 3.44 3.15
C THR A 247 -3.03 2.64 1.84
N ALA A 248 -3.61 1.44 1.98
CA ALA A 248 -4.10 0.66 0.85
C ALA A 248 -5.22 1.39 0.09
N ASP A 249 -5.48 0.94 -1.13
CA ASP A 249 -6.54 1.49 -1.98
C ASP A 249 -7.92 1.26 -1.36
N ALA A 250 -8.86 2.16 -1.64
CA ALA A 250 -10.20 2.09 -1.07
C ALA A 250 -10.96 0.80 -1.43
N GLU A 251 -10.73 0.24 -2.63
CA GLU A 251 -11.33 -1.05 -3.04
C GLU A 251 -10.82 -2.19 -2.14
N PHE A 252 -9.54 -2.18 -1.76
CA PHE A 252 -8.94 -3.17 -0.88
C PHE A 252 -9.39 -3.00 0.58
N LEU A 253 -9.46 -1.76 1.07
CA LEU A 253 -10.01 -1.47 2.40
C LEU A 253 -11.46 -1.94 2.53
N ASN A 254 -12.27 -1.74 1.49
CA ASN A 254 -13.66 -2.22 1.45
C ASN A 254 -13.72 -3.75 1.44
N LEU A 255 -12.81 -4.42 0.73
CA LEU A 255 -12.72 -5.88 0.72
C LEU A 255 -12.41 -6.43 2.11
N ILE A 256 -11.39 -5.90 2.80
CA ILE A 256 -11.03 -6.32 4.17
C ILE A 256 -12.20 -6.06 5.13
N THR A 257 -12.78 -4.87 5.05
CA THR A 257 -13.92 -4.49 5.91
C THR A 257 -15.09 -5.44 5.68
N TYR A 258 -15.38 -5.80 4.43
CA TYR A 258 -16.42 -6.77 4.09
C TYR A 258 -16.13 -8.16 4.64
N ILE A 259 -14.88 -8.64 4.52
CA ILE A 259 -14.45 -9.93 5.08
C ILE A 259 -14.63 -9.96 6.60
N ALA A 260 -14.26 -8.87 7.28
CA ALA A 260 -14.40 -8.72 8.72
C ALA A 260 -15.88 -8.64 9.17
N LEU A 261 -16.71 -7.85 8.49
CA LEU A 261 -18.15 -7.73 8.77
C LEU A 261 -18.92 -9.03 8.54
N THR A 262 -18.49 -9.82 7.56
CA THR A 262 -19.15 -11.10 7.21
C THR A 262 -18.65 -12.25 8.08
N HIS A 263 -17.65 -12.03 8.95
CA HIS A 263 -17.11 -13.07 9.80
C HIS A 263 -18.09 -13.43 10.92
N PRO A 264 -18.36 -14.73 11.16
CA PRO A 264 -19.34 -15.16 12.15
C PRO A 264 -18.98 -14.69 13.56
N GLY A 265 -19.95 -14.12 14.27
CA GLY A 265 -19.78 -13.64 15.64
C GLY A 265 -19.38 -12.16 15.77
N VAL A 266 -18.92 -11.52 14.69
CA VAL A 266 -18.62 -10.08 14.67
C VAL A 266 -19.92 -9.28 14.69
N ILE A 267 -20.08 -8.37 15.66
CA ILE A 267 -21.23 -7.46 15.73
C ILE A 267 -20.96 -6.21 14.87
N LEU A 268 -19.76 -5.66 15.01
CA LEU A 268 -19.34 -4.41 14.38
C LEU A 268 -17.84 -4.47 14.11
N VAL A 269 -17.41 -3.81 13.04
CA VAL A 269 -16.01 -3.44 12.81
C VAL A 269 -15.88 -1.97 13.19
N ASP A 270 -15.06 -1.66 14.20
CA ASP A 270 -14.86 -0.29 14.68
C ASP A 270 -13.88 0.48 13.80
N THR A 271 -12.67 -0.08 13.64
CA THR A 271 -11.61 0.51 12.82
C THR A 271 -11.02 -0.55 11.89
N CYS A 272 -10.84 -0.21 10.63
CA CYS A 272 -10.11 -1.03 9.66
C CYS A 272 -9.06 -0.17 8.96
N ARG A 273 -7.79 -0.56 9.09
CA ARG A 273 -6.66 0.12 8.47
C ARG A 273 -5.81 -0.91 7.74
N ALA A 274 -5.35 -0.57 6.55
CA ALA A 274 -4.37 -1.35 5.84
C ALA A 274 -3.32 -0.38 5.30
N TYR A 275 -2.04 -0.66 5.54
CA TYR A 275 -0.94 0.20 5.13
C TYR A 275 0.25 -0.59 4.62
N TYR A 276 1.01 0.01 3.70
CA TYR A 276 2.17 -0.63 3.10
C TYR A 276 3.34 -0.75 4.09
N ALA A 277 3.94 -1.94 4.12
CA ALA A 277 5.19 -2.23 4.80
C ALA A 277 6.22 -2.68 3.76
N GLY A 278 6.67 -1.76 2.91
CA GLY A 278 7.44 -2.12 1.71
C GLY A 278 6.51 -2.52 0.58
N SER A 279 6.70 -3.69 -0.03
CA SER A 279 5.86 -4.19 -1.14
C SER A 279 4.58 -4.92 -0.70
N GLN A 280 4.44 -5.21 0.59
CA GLN A 280 3.31 -5.95 1.18
C GLN A 280 2.46 -5.06 2.08
N LEU A 281 1.23 -5.48 2.39
CA LEU A 281 0.30 -4.76 3.28
C LEU A 281 0.26 -5.37 4.67
N PHE A 282 0.24 -4.49 5.67
CA PHE A 282 -0.14 -4.83 7.04
C PHE A 282 -1.58 -4.38 7.25
N VAL A 283 -2.38 -5.26 7.82
CA VAL A 283 -3.81 -5.02 8.06
C VAL A 283 -4.06 -4.98 9.56
N GLU A 284 -4.75 -3.96 10.04
CA GLU A 284 -5.19 -3.80 11.42
C GLU A 284 -6.71 -3.67 11.42
N VAL A 285 -7.40 -4.59 12.09
CA VAL A 285 -8.85 -4.60 12.20
C VAL A 285 -9.25 -4.72 13.67
N ASP A 286 -10.08 -3.79 14.11
CA ASP A 286 -10.65 -3.78 15.44
C ASP A 286 -12.12 -4.22 15.33
N ILE A 287 -12.43 -5.40 15.90
CA ILE A 287 -13.75 -6.01 15.86
C ILE A 287 -14.41 -5.98 17.23
N VAL A 288 -15.73 -5.78 17.24
CA VAL A 288 -16.53 -5.75 18.46
C VAL A 288 -17.31 -7.05 18.60
N LEU A 289 -17.12 -7.70 19.75
CA LEU A 289 -17.81 -8.93 20.14
C LEU A 289 -18.71 -8.71 21.37
N PRO A 290 -19.68 -9.60 21.64
CA PRO A 290 -20.53 -9.48 22.82
C PRO A 290 -19.71 -9.49 24.13
N PRO A 291 -20.00 -8.61 25.10
CA PRO A 291 -19.26 -8.54 26.37
C PRO A 291 -19.42 -9.80 27.24
N THR A 292 -20.47 -10.60 26.99
CA THR A 292 -20.74 -11.85 27.71
C THR A 292 -20.02 -13.05 27.10
N MET A 293 -19.32 -12.88 25.97
CA MET A 293 -18.61 -13.95 25.28
C MET A 293 -17.41 -14.43 26.10
N LYS A 294 -17.17 -15.74 26.11
CA LYS A 294 -16.00 -16.31 26.79
C LYS A 294 -14.73 -15.91 26.04
N LEU A 295 -13.67 -15.61 26.79
CA LEU A 295 -12.35 -15.26 26.23
C LEU A 295 -11.83 -16.27 25.19
N ARG A 296 -12.14 -17.56 25.39
CA ARG A 296 -11.77 -18.60 24.42
C ARG A 296 -12.48 -18.41 23.09
N GLU A 297 -13.79 -18.20 23.12
CA GLU A 297 -14.60 -18.04 21.90
C GLU A 297 -14.23 -16.75 21.16
N SER A 298 -13.99 -15.66 21.91
CA SER A 298 -13.57 -14.39 21.31
C SER A 298 -12.18 -14.47 20.67
N ARG A 299 -11.26 -15.20 21.30
CA ARG A 299 -9.95 -15.52 20.72
C ARG A 299 -10.08 -16.37 19.46
N ASP A 300 -10.87 -17.44 19.50
CA ASP A 300 -11.05 -18.35 18.36
C ASP A 300 -11.61 -17.60 17.14
N ILE A 301 -12.54 -16.66 17.35
CA ILE A 301 -13.08 -15.76 16.31
C ILE A 301 -12.00 -14.81 15.78
N GLY A 302 -11.24 -14.15 16.66
CA GLY A 302 -10.17 -13.24 16.26
C GLY A 302 -9.06 -13.94 15.47
N GLU A 303 -8.64 -15.13 15.91
CA GLU A 303 -7.62 -15.96 15.25
C GLU A 303 -8.11 -16.46 13.87
N ALA A 304 -9.36 -16.91 13.79
CA ALA A 304 -9.96 -17.32 12.52
C ALA A 304 -10.06 -16.15 11.51
N LEU A 305 -10.40 -14.94 11.97
CA LEU A 305 -10.40 -13.75 11.13
C LEU A 305 -8.98 -13.38 10.69
N GLN A 306 -8.00 -13.46 11.59
CA GLN A 306 -6.60 -13.18 11.26
C GLN A 306 -6.11 -14.10 10.14
N VAL A 307 -6.29 -15.42 10.28
CA VAL A 307 -5.88 -16.40 9.27
C VAL A 307 -6.56 -16.13 7.92
N LYS A 308 -7.84 -15.73 7.94
CA LYS A 308 -8.60 -15.39 6.72
C LYS A 308 -8.12 -14.11 6.04
N LEU A 309 -7.59 -13.16 6.79
CA LEU A 309 -7.02 -11.93 6.23
C LEU A 309 -5.59 -12.16 5.72
N GLU A 310 -4.81 -12.98 6.41
CA GLU A 310 -3.45 -13.39 6.02
C GLU A 310 -3.43 -14.33 4.81
N SER A 311 -4.56 -14.97 4.46
CA SER A 311 -4.65 -15.76 3.23
C SER A 311 -4.74 -14.92 1.95
N LEU A 312 -4.88 -13.59 2.07
CA LEU A 312 -4.84 -12.69 0.91
C LEU A 312 -3.39 -12.50 0.45
N THR A 313 -3.12 -12.66 -0.84
CA THR A 313 -1.76 -12.62 -1.42
C THR A 313 -1.01 -11.29 -1.22
N GLU A 314 -1.74 -10.22 -0.92
CA GLU A 314 -1.20 -8.87 -0.72
C GLU A 314 -0.90 -8.57 0.77
N VAL A 315 -1.36 -9.41 1.69
CA VAL A 315 -1.26 -9.20 3.14
C VAL A 315 -0.10 -10.03 3.70
N GLU A 316 0.93 -9.36 4.22
CA GLU A 316 2.03 -10.04 4.92
C GLU A 316 1.63 -10.42 6.35
N ARG A 317 0.80 -9.59 6.99
CA ARG A 317 0.32 -9.83 8.36
C ARG A 317 -0.98 -9.10 8.66
N ALA A 318 -1.85 -9.75 9.43
CA ALA A 318 -3.05 -9.13 9.97
C ALA A 318 -2.99 -9.07 11.50
N PHE A 319 -3.43 -7.95 12.06
CA PHE A 319 -3.63 -7.76 13.49
C PHE A 319 -5.12 -7.58 13.72
N VAL A 320 -5.72 -8.50 14.45
CA VAL A 320 -7.14 -8.45 14.82
C VAL A 320 -7.22 -8.13 16.31
N HIS A 321 -7.68 -6.93 16.65
CA HIS A 321 -8.01 -6.58 18.03
C HIS A 321 -9.48 -6.86 18.28
N VAL A 322 -9.76 -7.40 19.46
CA VAL A 322 -11.09 -7.81 19.87
C VAL A 322 -11.51 -6.96 21.05
N ASP A 323 -12.51 -6.11 20.82
CA ASP A 323 -13.06 -5.22 21.82
C ASP A 323 -14.51 -5.55 22.12
N TYR A 324 -15.00 -5.04 23.25
CA TYR A 324 -16.40 -5.17 23.68
C TYR A 324 -17.09 -3.80 23.80
N GLU A 325 -16.34 -2.70 23.68
CA GLU A 325 -16.80 -1.31 23.70
C GLU A 325 -16.37 -0.62 22.40
N THR A 326 -17.23 0.24 21.86
CA THR A 326 -16.94 1.07 20.67
C THR A 326 -16.37 2.44 21.04
N LEU A 327 -16.55 2.87 22.30
CA LEU A 327 -16.16 4.19 22.78
C LEU A 327 -14.72 4.15 23.30
N HIS A 328 -13.78 4.39 22.41
CA HIS A 328 -12.39 4.59 22.77
C HIS A 328 -12.23 5.88 23.62
N LYS A 329 -11.69 5.76 24.84
CA LYS A 329 -11.34 6.90 25.73
C LYS A 329 -10.28 7.94 25.24
N PRO A 330 -9.48 7.79 24.15
CA PRO A 330 -8.48 8.80 23.78
C PRO A 330 -9.07 10.08 23.18
N GLU A 331 -10.33 10.09 22.74
CA GLU A 331 -10.96 11.31 22.19
C GLU A 331 -11.08 12.42 23.22
N LEU A 332 -11.39 12.07 24.47
CA LEU A 332 -11.52 13.06 25.55
C LEU A 332 -10.15 13.69 25.88
N SER A 333 -9.08 12.89 25.88
CA SER A 333 -7.71 13.40 26.09
C SER A 333 -7.24 14.30 24.94
N ARG A 334 -7.58 13.97 23.69
CA ARG A 334 -7.28 14.81 22.52
C ARG A 334 -8.07 16.11 22.57
N LEU A 335 -9.37 16.05 22.85
CA LEU A 335 -10.24 17.21 23.03
C LEU A 335 -9.69 18.15 24.12
N TYR A 336 -9.29 17.64 25.28
CA TYR A 336 -8.66 18.46 26.34
C TYR A 336 -7.33 19.09 25.89
N SER A 337 -6.52 18.37 25.10
CA SER A 337 -5.26 18.90 24.57
C SER A 337 -5.48 19.99 23.51
N GLU A 338 -6.50 19.84 22.66
CA GLU A 338 -6.87 20.81 21.62
C GLU A 338 -7.46 22.07 22.23
N LEU A 339 -8.39 21.93 23.18
CA LEU A 339 -8.92 23.06 23.96
C LEU A 339 -7.81 23.83 24.69
N ARG A 340 -6.80 23.12 25.23
CA ARG A 340 -5.62 23.76 25.83
C ARG A 340 -4.77 24.48 24.80
N ARG A 341 -4.55 23.91 23.62
CA ARG A 341 -3.78 24.52 22.53
C ARG A 341 -4.47 25.77 21.97
N GLU A 342 -5.79 25.71 21.78
CA GLU A 342 -6.59 26.81 21.24
C GLU A 342 -6.74 27.97 22.24
N SER A 343 -6.81 27.68 23.55
CA SER A 343 -6.71 28.69 24.61
C SER A 343 -5.38 29.45 24.59
N LEU A 344 -4.26 28.75 24.33
CA LEU A 344 -2.94 29.39 24.19
C LEU A 344 -2.86 30.30 22.96
N THR A 345 -3.49 29.91 21.84
CA THR A 345 -3.47 30.67 20.57
C THR A 345 -4.41 31.87 20.58
N SER A 346 -5.59 31.75 21.19
CA SER A 346 -6.63 32.79 21.23
C SER A 346 -6.46 33.82 22.35
N GLY A 347 -5.52 33.59 23.28
CA GLY A 347 -5.33 34.44 24.47
C GLY A 347 -6.52 34.41 25.44
N SER A 348 -7.54 33.59 25.16
CA SER A 348 -8.69 33.40 26.04
C SER A 348 -8.29 32.53 27.25
N ILE A 349 -8.81 32.92 28.41
CA ILE A 349 -8.22 32.64 29.72
C ILE A 349 -8.05 31.12 29.96
N PRO A 350 -6.82 30.59 30.17
CA PRO A 350 -6.56 29.18 30.51
C PRO A 350 -7.34 28.65 31.73
N ILE A 351 -7.89 29.56 32.52
CA ILE A 351 -8.75 29.32 33.68
C ILE A 351 -10.10 28.70 33.26
N THR A 352 -10.66 29.05 32.10
CA THR A 352 -11.96 28.52 31.66
C THR A 352 -11.88 27.04 31.30
N VAL A 353 -10.80 26.60 30.64
CA VAL A 353 -10.60 25.18 30.29
C VAL A 353 -10.43 24.33 31.56
N ARG A 354 -9.67 24.82 32.56
CA ARG A 354 -9.51 24.13 33.84
C ARG A 354 -10.82 24.04 34.63
N HIS A 355 -11.62 25.10 34.60
CA HIS A 355 -12.95 25.08 35.23
C HIS A 355 -13.91 24.14 34.50
N LEU A 356 -13.90 24.13 33.17
CA LEU A 356 -14.70 23.21 32.37
C LEU A 356 -14.33 21.75 32.67
N GLU A 357 -13.03 21.43 32.71
CA GLU A 357 -12.53 20.10 33.08
C GLU A 357 -12.96 19.70 34.50
N SER A 358 -12.88 20.63 35.45
CA SER A 358 -13.32 20.40 36.84
C SER A 358 -14.83 20.15 36.92
N MET A 359 -15.63 20.87 36.13
CA MET A 359 -17.08 20.69 36.04
C MET A 359 -17.44 19.36 35.39
N ILE A 360 -16.74 18.93 34.34
CA ILE A 360 -17.01 17.63 33.72
C ILE A 360 -16.71 16.49 34.71
N ARG A 361 -15.60 16.57 35.45
CA ARG A 361 -15.25 15.58 36.49
C ARG A 361 -16.26 15.54 37.64
N LEU A 362 -16.77 16.70 38.07
CA LEU A 362 -17.82 16.80 39.09
C LEU A 362 -19.13 16.19 38.61
N ALA A 363 -19.54 16.47 37.37
CA ALA A 363 -20.75 15.90 36.77
C ALA A 363 -20.64 14.37 36.62
N GLU A 364 -19.46 13.87 36.22
CA GLU A 364 -19.18 12.44 36.16
C GLU A 364 -19.22 11.78 37.55
N ALA A 365 -18.61 12.40 38.56
CA ALA A 365 -18.64 11.90 39.93
C ALA A 365 -20.07 11.86 40.49
N TYR A 366 -20.89 12.88 40.19
CA TYR A 366 -22.29 12.94 40.60
C TYR A 366 -23.15 11.87 39.91
N ALA A 367 -22.93 11.61 38.61
CA ALA A 367 -23.58 10.52 37.89
C ALA A 367 -23.20 9.15 38.47
N LYS A 368 -21.91 8.93 38.78
CA LYS A 368 -21.40 7.72 39.42
C LYS A 368 -21.97 7.48 40.82
N MET A 369 -22.15 8.54 41.61
CA MET A 369 -22.78 8.46 42.94
C MET A 369 -24.24 7.98 42.84
N HIS A 370 -24.91 8.26 41.72
CA HIS A 370 -26.26 7.79 41.42
C HIS A 370 -26.26 6.47 40.62
N LEU A 371 -25.13 5.77 40.52
CA LEU A 371 -24.97 4.52 39.78
C LEU A 371 -25.39 4.62 38.30
N ARG A 372 -25.22 5.79 37.69
CA ARG A 372 -25.51 6.03 36.27
C ARG A 372 -24.24 5.99 35.44
N GLU A 373 -24.31 5.33 34.29
CA GLU A 373 -23.21 5.26 33.31
C GLU A 373 -23.09 6.53 32.45
N TYR A 374 -24.17 7.31 32.32
CA TYR A 374 -24.23 8.49 31.46
C TYR A 374 -24.62 9.75 32.23
N ILE A 375 -23.98 10.87 31.88
CA ILE A 375 -24.26 12.20 32.42
C ILE A 375 -25.55 12.73 31.80
N ARG A 376 -26.51 13.19 32.63
CA ARG A 376 -27.73 13.88 32.20
C ARG A 376 -27.59 15.40 32.35
N SER A 377 -28.50 16.16 31.72
CA SER A 377 -28.61 17.62 31.88
C SER A 377 -28.67 18.05 33.35
N ASP A 378 -29.32 17.24 34.18
CA ASP A 378 -29.51 17.54 35.60
C ASP A 378 -28.20 17.49 36.37
N ASP A 379 -27.30 16.57 36.02
CA ASP A 379 -25.98 16.41 36.66
C ASP A 379 -25.06 17.59 36.34
N VAL A 380 -25.14 18.07 35.09
CA VAL A 380 -24.45 19.29 34.65
C VAL A 380 -25.01 20.51 35.38
N THR A 381 -26.34 20.59 35.54
CA THR A 381 -27.01 21.70 36.22
C THR A 381 -26.62 21.77 37.71
N VAL A 382 -26.61 20.63 38.40
CA VAL A 382 -26.14 20.54 39.80
C VAL A 382 -24.68 20.97 39.92
N THR A 383 -23.84 20.54 38.96
CA THR A 383 -22.43 20.90 38.96
C THR A 383 -22.19 22.39 38.70
N ILE A 384 -22.95 23.00 37.79
CA ILE A 384 -22.92 24.45 37.54
C ILE A 384 -23.31 25.21 38.81
N ASN A 385 -24.41 24.82 39.46
CA ASN A 385 -24.87 25.46 40.69
C ASN A 385 -23.81 25.36 41.80
N PHE A 386 -23.24 24.18 42.01
CA PHE A 386 -22.19 23.97 43.00
C PHE A 386 -20.93 24.82 42.73
N ALA A 387 -20.50 24.90 41.46
CA ALA A 387 -19.36 25.72 41.07
C ALA A 387 -19.62 27.24 41.29
N LEU A 388 -20.83 27.71 40.95
CA LEU A 388 -21.24 29.10 41.18
C LEU A 388 -21.32 29.44 42.67
N ASP A 389 -21.92 28.56 43.47
CA ASP A 389 -22.03 28.76 44.93
C ASP A 389 -20.66 28.79 45.60
N SER A 390 -19.75 27.89 45.19
CA SER A 390 -18.37 27.88 45.69
C SER A 390 -17.62 29.16 45.30
N PHE A 391 -17.81 29.65 44.08
CA PHE A 391 -17.18 30.88 43.61
C PHE A 391 -17.69 32.11 44.38
N ILE A 392 -19.01 32.25 44.51
CA ILE A 392 -19.64 33.36 45.25
C ILE A 392 -19.20 33.33 46.71
N SER A 393 -19.13 32.14 47.33
CA SER A 393 -18.69 31.98 48.71
C SER A 393 -17.22 32.37 48.90
N ALA A 394 -16.34 31.99 47.95
CA ALA A 394 -14.94 32.39 47.97
C ALA A 394 -14.76 33.91 47.81
N GLN A 395 -15.54 34.56 46.93
CA GLN A 395 -15.54 36.01 46.77
C GLN A 395 -16.01 36.74 48.03
N LYS A 396 -17.10 36.27 48.65
CA LYS A 396 -17.59 36.79 49.94
C LYS A 396 -16.53 36.68 51.03
N HIS A 397 -15.84 35.53 51.12
CA HIS A 397 -14.77 35.32 52.11
C HIS A 397 -13.57 36.24 51.87
N ASN A 398 -13.16 36.44 50.61
CA ASN A 398 -12.09 37.39 50.28
C ASN A 398 -12.46 38.83 50.61
N MET A 399 -13.68 39.26 50.31
CA MET A 399 -14.15 40.60 50.67
C MET A 399 -14.24 40.82 52.18
N ALA A 400 -14.70 39.80 52.93
CA ALA A 400 -14.73 39.84 54.41
C ALA A 400 -13.34 39.88 55.06
N LYS A 401 -12.27 39.61 54.29
CA LYS A 401 -10.87 39.68 54.74
C LYS A 401 -10.20 41.00 54.37
N ILE A 402 -10.81 41.78 53.47
CA ILE A 402 -10.34 43.08 52.99
C ILE A 402 -10.98 44.23 53.80
N LEU A 403 -12.21 44.02 54.29
CA LEU A 403 -12.85 44.83 55.33
C LEU A 403 -12.33 44.42 56.71
#